data_AF-A0A131YFL6-F1
#
_entry.id   AF-A0A131YFL6-F1
#
_cell.length_a   1.000
_cell.length_b   1.000
_cell.length_c   1.000
_cell.angle_alpha   90.00
_cell.angle_beta   90.00
_cell.angle_gamma   90.00
#
_symmetry.space_group_name_H-M   'P 1'
#
loop_
_entity.id
_entity.type
_entity.pdbx_description
1 polymer ?
#
loop_
_entity_poly.entity_id
_entity_poly.type
_entity_poly.pdbx_seq_one_letter_code
_entity_poly.pdbx_strand_id
1 'polypeptide(L)'
;MKYPYKYRKRQYVGNVSILKYFARGAAMCAAYILFTCLFGCAVLQQHSASAQSRADGCLETPTVEGCPIIRRMWSFNSYSGTCQQNFVCSNHTNAFQDQDTCTETCASVSRPRPPESYKDCAFWLDRLHLCKQKWLTYHLDYRRRVQQLLIYTRCGSPPHKRYGYYVATGRCQELNLPPEWTRE
;
A
#
# COMPACT_ATOMS: atom_id res chain seq x y z
N MET A 1 -12.61 90.58 -58.74
CA MET A 1 -14.01 90.08 -58.74
C MET A 1 -14.37 89.60 -57.34
N LYS A 2 -15.62 89.86 -56.94
CA LYS A 2 -16.24 89.79 -55.60
C LYS A 2 -16.38 88.36 -55.02
N TYR A 3 -16.18 88.24 -53.69
CA TYR A 3 -16.71 87.35 -52.61
C TYR A 3 -17.46 86.01 -52.94
N PRO A 4 -17.54 84.97 -52.06
CA PRO A 4 -17.64 85.06 -50.58
C PRO A 4 -17.01 83.93 -49.69
N TYR A 5 -17.12 84.17 -48.38
CA TYR A 5 -16.69 83.42 -47.18
C TYR A 5 -17.16 81.96 -47.04
N LYS A 6 -16.40 81.14 -46.28
CA LYS A 6 -16.93 80.30 -45.17
C LYS A 6 -15.82 79.70 -44.28
N TYR A 7 -15.79 80.10 -43.02
CA TYR A 7 -15.07 79.39 -41.95
C TYR A 7 -15.78 78.07 -41.62
N ARG A 8 -15.02 76.97 -41.46
CA ARG A 8 -15.52 75.71 -40.89
C ARG A 8 -14.52 75.20 -39.86
N LYS A 9 -14.88 75.28 -38.57
CA LYS A 9 -14.17 74.61 -37.47
C LYS A 9 -14.13 73.11 -37.75
N ARG A 10 -12.94 72.50 -37.83
CA ARG A 10 -12.79 71.05 -37.69
C ARG A 10 -12.75 70.75 -36.20
N GLN A 11 -13.84 70.18 -35.68
CA GLN A 11 -13.79 69.41 -34.44
C GLN A 11 -12.93 68.17 -34.72
N TYR A 12 -11.86 68.00 -33.94
CA TYR A 12 -11.20 66.71 -33.81
C TYR A 12 -12.16 65.78 -33.08
N VAL A 13 -12.86 64.93 -33.84
CA VAL A 13 -13.50 63.74 -33.28
C VAL A 13 -12.38 62.73 -33.06
N GLY A 14 -11.89 62.65 -31.83
CA GLY A 14 -11.03 61.55 -31.41
C GLY A 14 -11.76 60.24 -31.68
N ASN A 15 -11.19 59.41 -32.54
CA ASN A 15 -11.74 58.10 -32.88
C ASN A 15 -11.67 57.21 -31.62
N VAL A 16 -12.79 57.05 -30.91
CA VAL A 16 -12.98 56.15 -29.75
C VAL A 16 -13.05 54.68 -30.22
N SER A 17 -12.13 54.30 -31.10
CA SER A 17 -12.09 52.97 -31.73
C SER A 17 -10.85 52.18 -31.32
N ILE A 18 -9.83 52.83 -30.74
CA ILE A 18 -8.59 52.15 -30.33
C ILE A 18 -8.71 51.55 -28.91
N LEU A 19 -9.57 52.09 -28.05
CA LEU A 19 -9.76 51.57 -26.69
C LEU A 19 -10.61 50.29 -26.61
N LYS A 20 -11.29 49.87 -27.70
CA LYS A 20 -12.05 48.60 -27.71
C LYS A 20 -11.23 47.38 -28.13
N TYR A 21 -10.04 47.58 -28.71
CA TYR A 21 -9.18 46.47 -29.13
C TYR A 21 -8.28 45.95 -28.00
N PHE A 22 -7.83 46.81 -27.08
CA PHE A 22 -7.00 46.39 -25.95
C PHE A 22 -7.77 45.59 -24.88
N ALA A 23 -9.07 45.86 -24.69
CA ALA A 23 -9.90 45.13 -23.74
C ALA A 23 -10.19 43.68 -24.17
N ARG A 24 -10.13 43.37 -25.48
CA ARG A 24 -10.35 42.01 -26.00
C ARG A 24 -9.10 41.15 -25.91
N GLY A 25 -7.90 41.71 -26.09
CA GLY A 25 -6.64 40.97 -25.96
C GLY A 25 -6.34 40.54 -24.52
N ALA A 26 -6.55 41.43 -23.55
CA ALA A 26 -6.35 41.11 -22.13
C ALA A 26 -7.36 40.08 -21.61
N ALA A 27 -8.63 40.18 -22.02
CA ALA A 27 -9.66 39.21 -21.65
C ALA A 27 -9.41 37.83 -22.28
N MET A 28 -8.93 37.75 -23.53
CA MET A 28 -8.54 36.47 -24.14
C MET A 28 -7.30 35.86 -23.49
N CYS A 29 -6.29 36.65 -23.13
CA CYS A 29 -5.13 36.15 -22.38
C CYS A 29 -5.52 35.67 -20.97
N ALA A 30 -6.36 36.41 -20.25
CA ALA A 30 -6.85 36.00 -18.93
C ALA A 30 -7.68 34.72 -19.01
N ALA A 31 -8.54 34.59 -20.02
CA ALA A 31 -9.30 33.37 -20.26
C ALA A 31 -8.40 32.19 -20.62
N TYR A 32 -7.35 32.39 -21.43
CA TYR A 32 -6.41 31.33 -21.81
C TYR A 32 -5.52 30.89 -20.63
N ILE A 33 -5.08 31.83 -19.78
CA ILE A 33 -4.36 31.54 -18.53
C ILE A 33 -5.27 30.81 -17.54
N LEU A 34 -6.54 31.22 -17.41
CA LEU A 34 -7.51 30.51 -16.57
C LEU A 34 -7.80 29.10 -17.11
N PHE A 35 -7.99 28.93 -18.41
CA PHE A 35 -8.21 27.62 -19.02
C PHE A 35 -7.00 26.70 -18.86
N THR A 36 -5.77 27.21 -19.05
CA THR A 36 -4.54 26.42 -18.86
C THR A 36 -4.29 26.09 -17.39
N CYS A 37 -4.57 27.00 -16.46
CA CYS A 37 -4.54 26.70 -15.01
C CYS A 37 -5.60 25.65 -14.63
N LEU A 38 -6.84 25.76 -15.14
CA LEU A 38 -7.90 24.80 -14.85
C LEU A 38 -7.60 23.41 -15.43
N PHE A 39 -7.08 23.34 -16.66
CA PHE A 39 -6.63 22.08 -17.25
C PHE A 39 -5.41 21.50 -16.52
N GLY A 40 -4.43 22.33 -16.12
CA GLY A 40 -3.26 21.89 -15.36
C GLY A 40 -3.62 21.33 -13.97
N CYS A 41 -4.54 21.99 -13.26
CA CYS A 41 -5.03 21.53 -11.97
C CYS A 41 -5.82 20.22 -12.07
N ALA A 42 -6.62 20.03 -13.13
CA ALA A 42 -7.38 18.79 -13.35
C ALA A 42 -6.46 17.59 -13.60
N VAL A 43 -5.38 17.77 -14.36
CA VAL A 43 -4.39 16.70 -14.63
C VAL A 43 -3.64 16.30 -13.37
N LEU A 44 -3.21 17.28 -12.54
CA LEU A 44 -2.57 17.03 -11.24
C LEU A 44 -3.49 16.29 -10.24
N GLN A 45 -4.80 16.56 -10.28
CA GLN A 45 -5.78 15.86 -9.44
C GLN A 45 -6.01 14.41 -9.88
N GLN A 46 -5.94 14.10 -11.18
CA GLN A 46 -6.07 12.71 -11.67
C GLN A 46 -4.87 11.83 -11.29
N HIS A 47 -3.64 12.36 -11.34
CA HIS A 47 -2.46 11.59 -10.96
C HIS A 47 -2.46 11.21 -9.48
N SER A 48 -2.85 12.14 -8.60
CA SER A 48 -2.91 11.90 -7.15
C SER A 48 -4.02 10.91 -6.75
N ALA A 49 -5.22 11.03 -7.33
CA ALA A 49 -6.31 10.08 -7.08
C ALA A 49 -5.97 8.65 -7.57
N SER A 50 -5.33 8.54 -8.74
CA SER A 50 -4.90 7.24 -9.29
C SER A 50 -3.78 6.59 -8.47
N ALA A 51 -2.85 7.39 -7.93
CA ALA A 51 -1.77 6.92 -7.07
C ALA A 51 -2.31 6.42 -5.71
N GLN A 52 -3.25 7.16 -5.11
CA GLN A 52 -3.90 6.76 -3.85
C GLN A 52 -4.69 5.46 -4.02
N SER A 53 -5.49 5.34 -5.09
CA SER A 53 -6.29 4.13 -5.36
C SER A 53 -5.44 2.87 -5.64
N ARG A 54 -4.25 3.03 -6.24
CA ARG A 54 -3.30 1.93 -6.46
C ARG A 54 -2.55 1.55 -5.18
N ALA A 55 -2.25 2.53 -4.32
CA ALA A 55 -1.65 2.31 -3.02
C ALA A 55 -2.58 1.49 -2.10
N ASP A 56 -3.88 1.75 -2.12
CA ASP A 56 -4.86 0.94 -1.38
C ASP A 56 -4.91 -0.51 -1.88
N GLY A 57 -4.76 -0.71 -3.20
CA GLY A 57 -4.68 -2.04 -3.83
C GLY A 57 -3.49 -2.89 -3.36
N CYS A 58 -2.40 -2.29 -2.87
CA CYS A 58 -1.25 -3.02 -2.33
C CYS A 58 -1.57 -3.84 -1.08
N LEU A 59 -2.65 -3.51 -0.36
CA LEU A 59 -3.07 -4.23 0.85
C LEU A 59 -3.95 -5.45 0.54
N GLU A 60 -4.48 -5.55 -0.68
CA GLU A 60 -5.26 -6.72 -1.10
C GLU A 60 -4.33 -7.92 -1.29
N THR A 61 -4.77 -9.06 -0.78
CA THR A 61 -3.99 -10.30 -0.89
C THR A 61 -3.99 -10.76 -2.35
N PRO A 62 -2.82 -10.91 -3.00
CA PRO A 62 -2.76 -11.38 -4.37
C PRO A 62 -3.38 -12.78 -4.45
N THR A 63 -4.26 -13.00 -5.43
CA THR A 63 -4.97 -14.27 -5.63
C THR A 63 -4.66 -14.88 -7.00
N VAL A 64 -4.85 -16.20 -7.10
CA VAL A 64 -4.82 -16.99 -8.33
C VAL A 64 -6.19 -17.56 -8.68
N GLU A 65 -7.21 -17.30 -7.86
CA GLU A 65 -8.55 -17.83 -8.02
C GLU A 65 -9.50 -16.79 -8.60
N GLY A 66 -10.52 -17.24 -9.35
CA GLY A 66 -11.58 -16.36 -9.86
C GLY A 66 -11.16 -15.46 -11.03
N CYS A 67 -10.07 -15.78 -11.73
CA CYS A 67 -9.59 -14.99 -12.88
C CYS A 67 -9.29 -15.84 -14.12
N PRO A 68 -9.45 -15.26 -15.33
CA PRO A 68 -9.25 -15.98 -16.58
C PRO A 68 -7.77 -16.14 -16.96
N ILE A 69 -6.88 -15.30 -16.42
CA ILE A 69 -5.45 -15.26 -16.81
C ILE A 69 -4.59 -15.09 -15.56
N ILE A 70 -3.70 -16.05 -15.34
CA ILE A 70 -2.69 -16.04 -14.28
C ILE A 70 -1.33 -15.78 -14.94
N ARG A 71 -0.55 -14.85 -14.38
CA ARG A 71 0.80 -14.53 -14.87
C ARG A 71 1.78 -14.44 -13.71
N ARG A 72 3.06 -14.61 -14.03
CA ARG A 72 4.15 -14.30 -13.11
C ARG A 72 4.34 -12.78 -13.10
N MET A 73 3.97 -12.14 -12.00
CA MET A 73 4.00 -10.68 -11.83
C MET A 73 4.51 -10.34 -10.43
N TRP A 74 4.82 -9.08 -10.20
CA TRP A 74 5.22 -8.56 -8.89
C TRP A 74 3.99 -8.20 -8.07
N SER A 75 3.99 -8.57 -6.80
CA SER A 75 2.92 -8.25 -5.85
C SER A 75 3.54 -7.82 -4.53
N PHE A 76 2.94 -6.83 -3.87
CA PHE A 76 3.38 -6.38 -2.56
C PHE A 76 2.87 -7.33 -1.47
N ASN A 77 3.80 -7.84 -0.67
CA ASN A 77 3.48 -8.60 0.52
C ASN A 77 3.43 -7.64 1.71
N SER A 78 2.22 -7.36 2.20
CA SER A 78 1.99 -6.43 3.32
C SER A 78 2.60 -6.91 4.64
N TYR A 79 2.81 -8.23 4.82
CA TYR A 79 3.44 -8.80 6.01
C TYR A 79 4.95 -8.60 6.03
N SER A 80 5.64 -8.87 4.92
CA SER A 80 7.09 -8.65 4.82
C SER A 80 7.43 -7.19 4.50
N GLY A 81 6.48 -6.43 3.97
CA GLY A 81 6.69 -5.08 3.46
C GLY A 81 7.56 -5.05 2.22
N THR A 82 7.56 -6.10 1.40
CA THR A 82 8.41 -6.22 0.21
C THR A 82 7.60 -6.67 -1.00
N CYS A 83 7.98 -6.19 -2.17
CA CYS A 83 7.49 -6.70 -3.44
C CYS A 83 8.16 -8.03 -3.78
N GLN A 84 7.36 -9.02 -4.12
CA GLN A 84 7.79 -10.38 -4.44
C GLN A 84 7.19 -10.80 -5.77
N GLN A 85 7.95 -11.56 -6.55
CA GLN A 85 7.47 -12.08 -7.83
C GLN A 85 6.79 -13.43 -7.64
N ASN A 86 5.49 -13.51 -7.94
CA ASN A 86 4.66 -14.71 -7.75
C ASN A 86 3.66 -14.89 -8.91
N PHE A 87 2.95 -16.01 -8.92
CA PHE A 87 1.80 -16.19 -9.81
C PHE A 87 0.58 -15.49 -9.22
N VAL A 88 0.00 -14.58 -10.00
CA VAL A 88 -1.17 -13.80 -9.59
C VAL A 88 -2.07 -13.56 -10.81
N CYS A 89 -3.35 -13.38 -10.56
CA CYS A 89 -4.31 -12.92 -11.55
C CYS A 89 -3.83 -11.62 -12.21
N SER A 90 -3.76 -11.58 -13.54
CA SER A 90 -3.16 -10.45 -14.25
C SER A 90 -3.94 -9.14 -14.13
N ASN A 91 -5.22 -9.21 -13.77
CA ASN A 91 -6.09 -8.07 -13.54
C ASN A 91 -6.19 -7.67 -12.05
N HIS A 92 -5.43 -8.32 -11.17
CA HIS A 92 -5.45 -8.02 -9.75
C HIS A 92 -4.86 -6.63 -9.47
N THR A 93 -5.43 -5.91 -8.50
CA THR A 93 -4.98 -4.57 -8.06
C THR A 93 -3.54 -4.60 -7.52
N ASN A 94 -3.20 -5.67 -6.79
CA ASN A 94 -1.85 -5.99 -6.32
C ASN A 94 -1.05 -6.86 -7.31
N ALA A 95 -1.06 -6.51 -8.60
CA ALA A 95 -0.26 -7.16 -9.63
C ALA A 95 0.43 -6.11 -10.52
N PHE A 96 1.76 -6.12 -10.52
CA PHE A 96 2.63 -5.18 -11.20
C PHE A 96 3.54 -5.90 -12.17
N GLN A 97 3.82 -5.29 -13.31
CA GLN A 97 4.71 -5.89 -14.31
C GLN A 97 6.17 -5.87 -13.85
N ASP A 98 6.57 -4.83 -13.14
CA ASP A 98 7.95 -4.55 -12.77
C ASP A 98 8.12 -4.36 -11.25
N GLN A 99 9.28 -4.74 -10.72
CA GLN A 99 9.60 -4.64 -9.30
C GLN A 99 9.62 -3.19 -8.82
N ASP A 100 10.21 -2.30 -9.62
CA ASP A 100 10.37 -0.89 -9.28
C ASP A 100 9.01 -0.22 -9.17
N THR A 101 8.11 -0.46 -10.14
CA THR A 101 6.74 0.06 -10.09
C THR A 101 5.98 -0.44 -8.87
N CYS A 102 6.11 -1.73 -8.52
CA CYS A 102 5.51 -2.28 -7.30
C CYS A 102 6.06 -1.57 -6.06
N THR A 103 7.37 -1.40 -5.99
CA THR A 103 8.06 -0.83 -4.83
C THR A 103 7.72 0.64 -4.68
N GLU A 104 7.77 1.43 -5.74
CA GLU A 104 7.41 2.86 -5.73
C GLU A 104 5.93 3.07 -5.37
N THR A 105 5.04 2.25 -5.91
CA THR A 105 3.59 2.36 -5.65
C THR A 105 3.25 1.98 -4.20
N CYS A 106 3.88 0.93 -3.67
CA CYS A 106 3.52 0.37 -2.37
C CYS A 106 4.44 0.80 -1.21
N ALA A 107 5.54 1.53 -1.47
CA ALA A 107 6.51 1.94 -0.44
C ALA A 107 5.90 2.84 0.65
N SER A 108 4.94 3.68 0.28
CA SER A 108 4.27 4.63 1.17
C SER A 108 3.03 4.06 1.86
N VAL A 109 2.64 2.84 1.53
CA VAL A 109 1.43 2.22 2.08
C VAL A 109 1.61 2.00 3.57
N SER A 110 0.70 2.58 4.34
CA SER A 110 0.54 2.32 5.77
C SER A 110 0.32 0.83 5.97
N ARG A 111 1.41 0.11 6.24
CA ARG A 111 1.36 -1.30 6.57
C ARG A 111 0.41 -1.46 7.75
N PRO A 112 -0.59 -2.35 7.69
CA PRO A 112 -1.30 -2.77 8.88
C PRO A 112 -0.23 -3.10 9.90
N ARG A 113 -0.23 -2.42 11.04
CA ARG A 113 0.65 -2.79 12.14
C ARG A 113 0.33 -4.27 12.35
N PRO A 114 1.30 -5.19 12.14
CA PRO A 114 1.02 -6.61 12.30
C PRO A 114 0.36 -6.72 13.67
N PRO A 115 -0.82 -7.38 13.78
CA PRO A 115 -1.65 -7.32 14.97
C PRO A 115 -0.74 -7.50 16.18
N GLU A 116 -0.73 -6.48 17.03
CA GLU A 116 0.12 -6.45 18.20
C GLU A 116 -0.28 -7.69 19.02
N SER A 117 0.56 -8.74 18.96
CA SER A 117 0.46 -10.01 19.70
C SER A 117 -0.18 -11.27 19.09
N TYR A 118 -0.34 -11.46 17.77
CA TYR A 118 -0.57 -12.84 17.27
C TYR A 118 0.75 -13.61 17.08
N LYS A 119 1.60 -13.63 18.11
CA LYS A 119 2.79 -14.50 18.18
C LYS A 119 2.39 -15.80 18.86
N ASP A 120 1.61 -16.59 18.13
CA ASP A 120 1.07 -17.86 18.61
C ASP A 120 2.11 -18.98 18.61
N CYS A 121 1.65 -20.20 18.91
CA CYS A 121 2.49 -21.38 18.97
C CYS A 121 3.25 -21.62 17.64
N ALA A 122 2.57 -21.48 16.49
CA ALA A 122 3.16 -21.72 15.18
C ALA A 122 4.24 -20.68 14.84
N PHE A 123 4.00 -19.41 15.16
CA PHE A 123 4.97 -18.34 14.97
C PHE A 123 6.34 -18.63 15.62
N TRP A 124 6.32 -19.16 16.84
CA TRP A 124 7.55 -19.51 17.56
C TRP A 124 8.16 -20.84 17.08
N LEU A 125 7.35 -21.74 16.54
CA LEU A 125 7.80 -23.02 15.97
C LEU A 125 8.73 -22.77 14.77
N ASP A 126 8.34 -21.91 13.83
CA ASP A 126 9.14 -21.59 12.64
C ASP A 126 10.49 -20.94 12.98
N ARG A 127 10.59 -20.38 14.19
CA ARG A 127 11.76 -19.65 14.70
C ARG A 127 12.52 -20.41 15.78
N LEU A 128 12.28 -21.72 15.91
CA LEU A 128 12.97 -22.61 16.86
C LEU A 128 14.50 -22.58 16.76
N HIS A 129 15.06 -22.25 15.60
CA HIS A 129 16.50 -22.13 15.40
C HIS A 129 17.10 -20.88 16.08
N LEU A 130 16.27 -19.88 16.37
CA LEU A 130 16.68 -18.62 17.00
C LEU A 130 16.52 -18.65 18.53
N CYS A 131 15.75 -19.60 19.08
CA CYS A 131 15.44 -19.67 20.51
C CYS A 131 16.35 -20.68 21.23
N LYS A 132 16.79 -20.33 22.45
CA LYS A 132 17.75 -21.13 23.24
C LYS A 132 17.13 -22.33 23.96
N GLN A 133 15.83 -22.32 24.23
CA GLN A 133 15.15 -23.34 25.03
C GLN A 133 14.14 -24.12 24.18
N LYS A 134 14.48 -25.37 23.89
CA LYS A 134 13.62 -26.35 23.23
C LYS A 134 14.06 -27.76 23.63
N TRP A 135 13.12 -28.66 23.84
CA TRP A 135 13.43 -30.05 24.14
C TRP A 135 12.28 -30.96 23.72
N LEU A 136 12.64 -32.20 23.41
CA LEU A 136 11.71 -33.23 23.00
C LEU A 136 11.37 -34.10 24.22
N THR A 137 10.08 -34.32 24.45
CA THR A 137 9.59 -35.22 25.49
C THR A 137 8.57 -36.21 24.91
N TYR A 138 8.30 -37.27 25.65
CA TYR A 138 7.35 -38.31 25.29
C TYR A 138 6.27 -38.40 26.38
N HIS A 139 5.00 -38.31 25.98
CA HIS A 139 3.87 -38.45 26.89
C HIS A 139 2.93 -39.55 26.43
N LEU A 140 2.30 -40.23 27.37
CA LEU A 140 1.22 -41.15 27.06
C LEU A 140 -0.08 -40.37 26.90
N ASP A 141 -0.78 -40.59 25.79
CA ASP A 141 -2.15 -40.10 25.65
C ASP A 141 -3.14 -40.94 26.49
N TYR A 142 -4.40 -40.50 26.54
CA TYR A 142 -5.46 -41.21 27.26
C TYR A 142 -5.71 -42.64 26.74
N ARG A 143 -5.24 -42.97 25.54
CA ARG A 143 -5.31 -44.31 24.93
C ARG A 143 -4.00 -45.10 25.11
N ARG A 144 -3.10 -44.65 26.00
CA ARG A 144 -1.78 -45.24 26.27
C ARG A 144 -0.85 -45.31 25.05
N ARG A 145 -1.03 -44.44 24.06
CA ARG A 145 -0.08 -44.32 22.95
C ARG A 145 0.99 -43.31 23.33
N VAL A 146 2.23 -43.63 22.97
CA VAL A 146 3.36 -42.71 23.14
C VAL A 146 3.24 -41.59 22.11
N GLN A 147 3.14 -40.36 22.58
CA GLN A 147 3.09 -39.14 21.80
C GLN A 147 4.41 -38.39 21.97
N GLN A 148 5.05 -38.06 20.86
CA GLN A 148 6.23 -37.22 20.83
C GLN A 148 5.80 -35.74 20.86
N LEU A 149 6.25 -35.00 21.87
CA LEU A 149 5.90 -33.62 22.13
C LEU A 149 7.16 -32.76 22.16
N LEU A 150 7.23 -31.77 21.27
CA LEU A 150 8.28 -30.75 21.30
C LEU A 150 7.83 -29.58 22.17
N ILE A 151 8.57 -29.30 23.24
CA ILE A 151 8.32 -28.15 24.12
C ILE A 151 9.35 -27.06 23.81
N TYR A 152 8.88 -25.82 23.72
CA TYR A 152 9.74 -24.67 23.44
C TYR A 152 9.16 -23.38 24.01
N THR A 153 9.99 -22.34 24.07
CA THR A 153 9.62 -21.04 24.62
C THR A 153 9.74 -19.93 23.59
N ARG A 154 9.24 -18.73 23.95
CA ARG A 154 9.54 -17.51 23.21
C ARG A 154 11.04 -17.22 23.22
N CYS A 155 11.54 -16.62 22.14
CA CYS A 155 12.89 -16.04 22.14
C CYS A 155 12.90 -14.77 23.02
N GLY A 156 13.89 -14.62 23.91
CA GLY A 156 14.07 -13.43 24.77
C GLY A 156 13.71 -13.67 26.25
N SER A 157 13.95 -12.65 27.09
CA SER A 157 13.82 -12.75 28.55
C SER A 157 12.69 -11.85 29.10
N PRO A 158 11.90 -12.32 30.10
CA PRO A 158 11.85 -13.68 30.63
C PRO A 158 10.82 -14.53 29.86
N PRO A 159 11.07 -15.78 29.49
CA PRO A 159 10.09 -16.60 28.78
C PRO A 159 9.04 -17.20 29.75
N HIS A 160 7.93 -16.50 29.98
CA HIS A 160 6.84 -17.00 30.85
C HIS A 160 5.87 -17.97 30.14
N LYS A 161 5.87 -17.97 28.81
CA LYS A 161 4.95 -18.79 28.00
C LYS A 161 5.70 -19.95 27.36
N ARG A 162 5.15 -21.14 27.53
CA ARG A 162 5.63 -22.39 26.92
C ARG A 162 4.64 -22.83 25.86
N TYR A 163 5.16 -23.45 24.82
CA TYR A 163 4.38 -23.99 23.71
C TYR A 163 4.71 -25.46 23.52
N GLY A 164 3.73 -26.22 23.05
CA GLY A 164 3.82 -27.66 22.84
C GLY A 164 3.37 -28.01 21.42
N TYR A 165 4.20 -28.75 20.71
CA TYR A 165 3.90 -29.26 19.38
C TYR A 165 3.89 -30.79 19.37
N TYR A 166 2.72 -31.38 19.12
CA TYR A 166 2.52 -32.82 19.01
C TYR A 166 2.91 -33.29 17.61
N VAL A 167 4.00 -34.05 17.51
CA VAL A 167 4.60 -34.44 16.22
C VAL A 167 3.64 -35.33 15.42
N ALA A 168 2.94 -36.25 16.07
CA ALA A 168 2.06 -37.19 15.39
C ALA A 168 0.81 -36.55 14.76
N THR A 169 0.31 -35.45 15.34
CA THR A 169 -0.93 -34.80 14.89
C THR A 169 -0.69 -33.44 14.25
N GLY A 170 0.55 -32.94 14.25
CA GLY A 170 0.87 -31.58 13.80
C GLY A 170 0.22 -30.48 14.64
N ARG A 171 -0.21 -30.79 15.88
CA ARG A 171 -1.00 -29.84 16.69
C ARG A 171 -0.09 -28.99 17.54
N CYS A 172 -0.27 -27.68 17.48
CA CYS A 172 0.46 -26.70 18.27
C CYS A 172 -0.47 -26.04 19.31
N GLN A 173 -0.03 -25.95 20.56
CA GLN A 173 -0.80 -25.26 21.61
C GLN A 173 0.09 -24.58 22.66
N GLU A 174 -0.42 -23.50 23.27
CA GLU A 174 0.19 -22.90 24.46
C GLU A 174 -0.01 -23.84 25.66
N LEU A 175 1.06 -24.08 26.40
CA LEU A 175 1.07 -24.97 27.56
C LEU A 175 1.05 -24.14 28.85
N ASN A 176 0.00 -24.34 29.64
CA ASN A 176 -0.06 -23.86 31.02
C ASN A 176 0.63 -24.87 31.94
N LEU A 177 1.97 -24.88 31.95
CA LEU A 177 2.74 -25.78 32.82
C LEU A 177 3.00 -25.15 34.18
N PRO A 178 2.82 -25.89 35.29
CA PRO A 178 3.24 -25.44 36.61
C PRO A 178 4.76 -25.18 36.66
N PRO A 179 5.23 -24.23 37.49
CA PRO A 179 6.66 -23.97 37.70
C PRO A 179 7.45 -25.21 38.16
N GLU A 180 6.81 -26.24 38.70
CA GLU A 180 7.49 -27.46 39.16
C GLU A 180 8.04 -28.35 38.04
N TRP A 181 7.48 -28.29 36.83
CA TRP A 181 7.95 -29.04 35.66
C TRP A 181 9.06 -28.30 34.89
N THR A 182 9.77 -27.39 35.56
CA THR A 182 10.73 -26.47 34.93
C THR A 182 12.21 -26.75 35.25
N ARG A 183 12.53 -27.82 35.97
CA ARG A 183 13.92 -28.21 36.27
C ARG A 183 14.42 -29.32 35.35
N GLU A 184 15.28 -28.94 34.42
CA GLU A 184 16.54 -29.62 34.10
C GLU A 184 17.65 -28.57 34.06
#